data_AF-A0AAV8RUJ1-F1
#
_entry.id   AF-A0AAV8RUJ1-F1
#
_cell.length_a   1.000
_cell.length_b   1.000
_cell.length_c   1.000
_cell.angle_alpha   90.00
_cell.angle_beta   90.00
_cell.angle_gamma   90.00
#
_symmetry.space_group_name_H-M   'P 1'
#
loop_
_entity.id
_entity.type
_entity.pdbx_description
1 polymer ?
#
loop_
_entity_poly.entity_id
_entity_poly.type
_entity_poly.pdbx_seq_one_letter_code
_entity_poly.pdbx_strand_id
1 'polypeptide(L)'
;MAVTRLHNLRCLHMEHTPLTHIPKGIGKLDKVNNLQGFVVGHEVPTKPEQGCALEELRALCKLSRLSISSLERAVSGAPVLAEKPFLKELTLGWTPPVGGEDEDEDDGDADDGEDREDEEDNGDNTRVEGARWSEEQIQGGKKICNVLSPPSSLRDLALEQFPGRHFPSWLMSTSLGELFPNLLYLELSDFPSCMELSCPL
;
A
#
# COMPACT_ATOMS: atom_id res chain seq x y z
N MET A 1 -18.93 -10.35 -9.23
CA MET A 1 -18.32 -9.44 -10.22
C MET A 1 -18.17 -10.16 -11.56
N ALA A 2 -18.39 -9.50 -12.70
CA ALA A 2 -18.36 -10.18 -14.01
C ALA A 2 -16.96 -10.75 -14.35
N VAL A 3 -15.90 -10.09 -13.88
CA VAL A 3 -14.50 -10.50 -14.12
C VAL A 3 -14.17 -11.86 -13.50
N THR A 4 -14.76 -12.21 -12.34
CA THR A 4 -14.47 -13.51 -11.67
C THR A 4 -15.04 -14.72 -12.40
N ARG A 5 -15.78 -14.51 -13.50
CA ARG A 5 -16.25 -15.55 -14.43
C ARG A 5 -15.28 -15.80 -15.59
N LEU A 6 -14.18 -15.03 -15.68
CA LEU A 6 -13.18 -15.16 -16.73
C LEU A 6 -12.14 -16.24 -16.38
N HIS A 7 -12.54 -17.51 -16.41
CA HIS A 7 -11.69 -18.65 -16.00
C HIS A 7 -10.42 -18.89 -16.83
N ASN A 8 -10.23 -18.15 -17.94
CA ASN A 8 -9.03 -18.20 -18.76
C ASN A 8 -8.15 -16.95 -18.63
N LEU A 9 -8.54 -16.01 -17.76
CA LEU A 9 -7.77 -14.80 -17.52
C LEU A 9 -6.39 -15.16 -16.96
N ARG A 10 -5.35 -14.55 -17.54
CA ARG A 10 -3.96 -14.71 -17.12
C ARG A 10 -3.36 -13.42 -16.59
N CYS A 11 -3.77 -12.29 -17.16
CA CYS A 11 -3.33 -10.97 -16.79
C CYS A 11 -4.54 -10.14 -16.37
N LEU A 12 -4.45 -9.51 -15.20
CA LEU A 12 -5.41 -8.53 -14.71
C LEU A 12 -4.62 -7.32 -14.22
N HIS A 13 -4.78 -6.18 -14.88
CA HIS A 13 -4.13 -4.92 -14.53
C HIS A 13 -5.20 -3.90 -14.14
N MET A 14 -5.06 -3.35 -12.93
CA MET A 14 -5.99 -2.39 -12.33
C MET A 14 -5.25 -1.18 -11.75
N GLU A 15 -3.98 -1.00 -12.10
CA GLU A 15 -3.19 0.18 -11.73
C GLU A 15 -3.86 1.46 -12.28
N HIS A 16 -3.70 2.57 -11.56
CA HIS A 16 -4.29 3.87 -11.91
C HIS A 16 -5.82 3.87 -12.07
N THR A 17 -6.51 2.93 -11.43
CA THR A 17 -7.97 2.94 -11.34
C THR A 17 -8.42 3.57 -10.02
N PRO A 18 -9.55 4.29 -9.96
CA PRO A 18 -10.09 4.84 -8.71
C PRO A 18 -10.73 3.75 -7.83
N LEU A 19 -10.33 2.49 -7.98
CA LEU A 19 -10.86 1.37 -7.21
C LEU A 19 -10.41 1.50 -5.76
N THR A 20 -11.36 1.65 -4.85
CA THR A 20 -11.08 1.72 -3.41
C THR A 20 -10.91 0.35 -2.76
N HIS A 21 -11.40 -0.71 -3.43
CA HIS A 21 -11.29 -2.10 -3.03
C HIS A 21 -11.61 -3.05 -4.19
N ILE A 22 -11.05 -4.25 -4.16
CA ILE A 22 -11.48 -5.35 -5.03
C ILE A 22 -12.60 -6.13 -4.32
N PRO A 23 -13.72 -6.46 -4.98
CA PRO A 23 -14.74 -7.31 -4.38
C PRO A 23 -14.28 -8.77 -4.33
N LYS A 24 -14.79 -9.51 -3.35
CA LYS A 24 -14.44 -10.90 -3.11
C LYS A 24 -14.65 -11.82 -4.32
N GLY A 25 -13.85 -12.87 -4.41
CA GLY A 25 -13.91 -13.90 -5.43
C GLY A 25 -12.81 -13.82 -6.49
N ILE A 26 -11.78 -13.01 -6.29
CA ILE A 26 -10.59 -12.99 -7.15
C ILE A 26 -9.90 -14.36 -7.14
N GLY A 27 -9.98 -15.10 -6.02
CA GLY A 27 -9.42 -16.45 -5.90
C GLY A 27 -9.99 -17.46 -6.90
N LYS A 28 -11.10 -17.16 -7.59
CA LYS A 28 -11.67 -18.00 -8.66
C LYS A 28 -10.87 -17.95 -9.96
N LEU A 29 -9.96 -16.98 -10.11
CA LEU A 29 -9.13 -16.77 -11.29
C LEU A 29 -7.81 -17.56 -11.22
N ASP A 30 -7.90 -18.86 -11.03
CA ASP A 30 -6.79 -19.79 -10.77
C ASP A 30 -5.69 -19.84 -11.86
N LYS A 31 -5.96 -19.29 -13.05
CA LYS A 31 -5.01 -19.19 -14.16
C LYS A 31 -4.27 -17.85 -14.23
N VAL A 32 -4.59 -16.89 -13.37
CA VAL A 32 -3.91 -15.59 -13.31
C VAL A 32 -2.48 -15.79 -12.86
N ASN A 33 -1.55 -15.23 -13.64
CA ASN A 33 -0.13 -15.19 -13.34
C ASN A 33 0.40 -13.75 -13.20
N ASN A 34 -0.35 -12.76 -13.64
CA ASN A 34 -0.01 -11.35 -13.54
C ASN A 34 -1.22 -10.58 -12.99
N LEU A 35 -1.10 -10.10 -11.75
CA LEU A 35 -2.14 -9.36 -11.05
C LEU A 35 -1.57 -8.04 -10.55
N GLN A 36 -1.86 -6.94 -11.23
CA GLN A 36 -1.38 -5.61 -10.86
C GLN A 36 -2.53 -4.74 -10.35
N GLY A 37 -2.25 -3.91 -9.34
CA GLY A 37 -3.24 -3.01 -8.73
C GLY A 37 -4.20 -3.73 -7.77
N PHE A 38 -3.72 -4.73 -7.01
CA PHE A 38 -4.53 -5.40 -6.00
C PHE A 38 -4.73 -4.49 -4.79
N VAL A 39 -5.94 -3.95 -4.60
CA VAL A 39 -6.24 -3.06 -3.46
C VAL A 39 -6.81 -3.88 -2.30
N VAL A 40 -6.13 -3.85 -1.14
CA VAL A 40 -6.57 -4.52 0.08
C VAL A 40 -7.87 -3.90 0.60
N GLY A 41 -8.84 -4.76 0.90
CA GLY A 41 -10.12 -4.36 1.48
C GLY A 41 -10.00 -3.81 2.90
N HIS A 42 -10.94 -2.98 3.30
CA HIS A 42 -11.01 -2.49 4.67
C HIS A 42 -11.71 -3.54 5.55
N GLU A 43 -10.95 -4.27 6.35
CA GLU A 43 -11.52 -5.23 7.31
C GLU A 43 -12.01 -4.50 8.56
N VAL A 44 -13.12 -3.76 8.43
CA VAL A 44 -13.78 -3.20 9.62
C VAL A 44 -14.61 -4.32 10.26
N PRO A 45 -14.47 -4.59 11.58
CA PRO A 45 -15.29 -5.58 12.29
C PRO A 45 -16.81 -5.34 12.13
N THR A 46 -17.20 -4.09 11.91
CA THR A 46 -18.60 -3.68 11.73
C THR A 46 -19.11 -3.82 10.30
N LYS A 47 -18.23 -3.97 9.30
CA LYS A 47 -18.55 -4.14 7.87
C LYS A 47 -17.56 -5.07 7.16
N PRO A 48 -17.58 -6.39 7.44
CA PRO A 48 -16.64 -7.38 6.87
C PRO A 48 -16.82 -7.62 5.35
N GLU A 49 -17.73 -6.93 4.69
CA GLU A 49 -18.04 -7.09 3.26
C GLU A 49 -17.26 -6.12 2.35
N GLN A 50 -16.55 -5.16 2.92
CA GLN A 50 -15.92 -4.06 2.17
C GLN A 50 -14.50 -4.41 1.70
N GLY A 51 -14.40 -5.33 0.74
CA GLY A 51 -13.18 -5.56 -0.04
C GLY A 51 -12.57 -6.95 0.06
N CYS A 52 -11.40 -7.11 -0.57
CA CYS A 52 -10.70 -8.38 -0.74
C CYS A 52 -9.57 -8.50 0.25
N ALA A 53 -9.60 -9.56 1.05
CA ALA A 53 -8.53 -9.91 1.97
C ALA A 53 -7.34 -10.51 1.18
N LEU A 54 -6.13 -10.42 1.75
CA LEU A 54 -4.94 -11.03 1.15
C LEU A 54 -5.07 -12.55 1.02
N GLU A 55 -5.86 -13.19 1.89
CA GLU A 55 -6.12 -14.63 1.91
C GLU A 55 -6.67 -15.16 0.59
N GLU A 56 -7.41 -14.35 -0.17
CA GLU A 56 -7.90 -14.78 -1.48
C GLU A 56 -6.78 -15.05 -2.48
N LEU A 57 -5.64 -14.38 -2.31
CA LEU A 57 -4.47 -14.63 -3.12
C LEU A 57 -4.02 -16.09 -2.97
N ARG A 58 -4.33 -16.80 -1.86
CA ARG A 58 -3.96 -18.21 -1.62
C ARG A 58 -4.33 -19.11 -2.79
N ALA A 59 -5.53 -18.92 -3.35
CA ALA A 59 -6.03 -19.73 -4.48
C ALA A 59 -5.27 -19.49 -5.79
N LEU A 60 -4.60 -18.34 -5.94
CA LEU A 60 -3.86 -17.93 -7.14
C LEU A 60 -2.44 -18.52 -7.14
N CYS A 61 -2.31 -19.84 -7.26
CA CYS A 61 -1.03 -20.53 -7.12
C CYS A 61 -0.01 -20.27 -8.25
N LYS A 62 -0.45 -19.70 -9.38
CA LYS A 62 0.38 -19.42 -10.58
C LYS A 62 0.88 -17.98 -10.66
N LEU A 63 0.64 -17.16 -9.63
CA LEU A 63 1.10 -15.78 -9.60
C LEU A 63 2.62 -15.71 -9.78
N SER A 64 3.02 -14.92 -10.77
CA SER A 64 4.39 -14.57 -11.09
C SER A 64 4.66 -13.08 -10.90
N ARG A 65 3.65 -12.24 -11.06
CA ARG A 65 3.74 -10.78 -10.87
C ARG A 65 2.55 -10.32 -10.04
N LEU A 66 2.82 -9.55 -8.99
CA LEU A 66 1.81 -9.06 -8.06
C LEU A 66 2.17 -7.64 -7.59
N SER A 67 1.24 -6.71 -7.75
CA SER A 67 1.29 -5.40 -7.11
C SER A 67 0.11 -5.26 -6.17
N ILE A 68 0.40 -4.93 -4.91
CA ILE A 68 -0.57 -4.71 -3.84
C ILE A 68 -0.53 -3.25 -3.42
N SER A 69 -1.69 -2.64 -3.25
CA SER A 69 -1.85 -1.28 -2.72
C SER A 69 -2.73 -1.28 -1.48
N SER A 70 -2.64 -0.21 -0.70
CA SER A 70 -3.36 -0.01 0.56
C SER A 70 -3.04 -1.07 1.62
N LEU A 71 -1.77 -1.48 1.70
CA LEU A 71 -1.32 -2.54 2.60
C LEU A 71 -1.49 -2.18 4.09
N GLU A 72 -1.62 -0.89 4.43
CA GLU A 72 -1.98 -0.42 5.79
C GLU A 72 -3.32 -1.00 6.30
N ARG A 73 -4.19 -1.45 5.40
CA ARG A 73 -5.51 -2.00 5.71
C ARG A 73 -5.49 -3.50 6.01
N ALA A 74 -4.38 -4.18 5.72
CA ALA A 74 -4.26 -5.61 5.90
C ALA A 74 -4.10 -5.96 7.38
N VAL A 75 -5.06 -6.73 7.92
CA VAL A 75 -5.01 -7.24 9.30
C VAL A 75 -4.47 -8.68 9.34
N SER A 76 -4.73 -9.45 8.28
CA SER A 76 -4.32 -10.85 8.16
C SER A 76 -3.87 -11.19 6.72
N GLY A 77 -3.49 -12.44 6.51
CA GLY A 77 -3.23 -12.98 5.17
C GLY A 77 -1.83 -12.71 4.62
N ALA A 78 -1.02 -11.85 5.24
CA ALA A 78 0.38 -11.61 4.83
C ALA A 78 1.23 -12.88 4.57
N PRO A 79 1.14 -13.98 5.36
CA PRO A 79 1.91 -15.19 5.10
C PRO A 79 1.62 -15.85 3.74
N VAL A 80 0.48 -15.54 3.12
CA VAL A 80 0.07 -16.11 1.83
C VAL A 80 1.05 -15.83 0.70
N LEU A 81 1.82 -14.73 0.80
CA LEU A 81 2.80 -14.36 -0.21
C LEU A 81 4.03 -15.25 -0.15
N ALA A 82 4.44 -15.67 1.05
CA ALA A 82 5.52 -16.66 1.24
C ALA A 82 5.17 -18.02 0.60
N GLU A 83 3.87 -18.35 0.55
CA GLU A 83 3.36 -19.59 -0.06
C GLU A 83 3.31 -19.55 -1.60
N LYS A 84 3.87 -18.53 -2.27
CA LYS A 84 3.84 -18.36 -3.73
C LYS A 84 5.18 -18.74 -4.39
N PRO A 85 5.38 -20.02 -4.79
CA PRO A 85 6.67 -20.50 -5.27
C PRO A 85 7.07 -19.95 -6.65
N PHE A 86 6.12 -19.37 -7.40
CA PHE A 86 6.36 -18.83 -8.73
C PHE A 86 6.41 -17.30 -8.77
N LEU A 87 6.23 -16.63 -7.62
CA LEU A 87 6.21 -15.18 -7.56
C LEU A 87 7.62 -14.66 -7.81
N LYS A 88 7.76 -13.84 -8.86
CA LYS A 88 9.04 -13.25 -9.29
C LYS A 88 9.07 -11.75 -9.06
N GLU A 89 7.92 -11.09 -9.16
CA GLU A 89 7.81 -9.65 -9.05
C GLU A 89 6.74 -9.32 -8.02
N LEU A 90 7.14 -8.54 -7.02
CA LEU A 90 6.27 -8.10 -5.94
C LEU A 90 6.44 -6.61 -5.69
N THR A 91 5.35 -5.87 -5.83
CA THR A 91 5.26 -4.46 -5.40
C THR A 91 4.34 -4.36 -4.20
N LEU A 92 4.82 -3.73 -3.14
CA LEU A 92 4.08 -3.46 -1.91
C LEU A 92 3.91 -1.96 -1.75
N GLY A 93 2.68 -1.50 -1.88
CA GLY A 93 2.31 -0.10 -1.77
C GLY A 93 1.43 0.17 -0.56
N TRP A 94 1.71 1.27 0.13
CA TRP A 94 0.87 1.84 1.17
C TRP A 94 0.20 3.12 0.65
N THR A 95 -0.98 3.43 1.15
CA THR A 95 -1.70 4.63 0.74
C THR A 95 -1.73 5.63 1.89
N PRO A 96 -1.03 6.78 1.78
CA PRO A 96 -1.11 7.83 2.79
C PRO A 96 -2.55 8.26 3.04
N PRO A 97 -2.90 8.69 4.27
CA PRO A 97 -4.19 9.30 4.51
C PRO A 97 -4.38 10.51 3.57
N VAL A 98 -5.62 10.75 3.13
CA VAL A 98 -5.95 12.02 2.46
C VAL A 98 -6.12 13.04 3.58
N GLY A 99 -5.36 14.13 3.54
CA GLY A 99 -5.53 15.22 4.50
C GLY A 99 -6.95 15.73 4.40
N GLY A 100 -7.66 15.82 5.52
CA GLY A 100 -8.99 16.43 5.52
C GLY A 100 -8.84 17.86 5.03
N GLU A 101 -9.65 18.25 4.05
CA GLU A 101 -10.05 19.63 3.91
C GLU A 101 -10.90 19.90 5.16
N ASP A 102 -10.29 20.52 6.17
CA ASP A 102 -11.06 21.09 7.27
C ASP A 102 -11.92 22.18 6.60
N GLU A 103 -13.21 21.92 6.45
CA GLU A 103 -14.20 22.94 6.12
C GLU A 103 -14.25 23.90 7.31
N ASP A 104 -13.38 24.91 7.31
CA ASP A 104 -13.52 26.06 8.20
C ASP A 104 -14.86 26.73 7.83
N GLU A 105 -15.90 26.44 8.60
CA GLU A 105 -17.12 27.26 8.66
C GLU A 105 -16.71 28.65 9.17
N ASP A 106 -16.34 29.53 8.25
CA ASP A 106 -16.14 30.96 8.50
C ASP A 106 -17.50 31.62 8.75
N ASP A 107 -17.93 31.58 10.02
CA ASP A 107 -18.99 32.44 10.54
C ASP A 107 -18.45 33.88 10.68
N GLY A 108 -18.18 34.52 9.55
CA GLY A 108 -17.76 35.92 9.46
C GLY A 108 -18.94 36.87 9.71
N ASP A 109 -19.07 37.35 10.94
CA ASP A 109 -19.95 38.47 11.29
C ASP A 109 -19.42 39.76 10.61
N ALA A 110 -20.26 40.40 9.79
CA ALA A 110 -19.88 41.58 9.04
C ALA A 110 -19.82 42.82 9.97
N ASP A 111 -18.63 43.40 10.14
CA ASP A 111 -18.48 44.74 10.70
C ASP A 111 -17.81 45.68 9.68
N ASP A 112 -18.43 46.84 9.55
CA ASP A 112 -18.26 47.88 8.53
C ASP A 112 -17.05 48.79 8.87
N GLY A 113 -16.20 49.09 7.89
CA GLY A 113 -15.18 50.14 8.07
C GLY A 113 -14.12 50.24 6.97
N GLU A 114 -14.17 51.34 6.23
CA GLU A 114 -13.47 51.63 4.97
C GLU A 114 -11.94 51.85 5.03
N ASP A 115 -11.32 51.66 3.86
CA ASP A 115 -10.10 52.26 3.30
C ASP A 115 -8.71 51.97 3.91
N ARG A 116 -7.91 51.18 3.17
CA ARG A 116 -6.65 51.60 2.52
C ARG A 116 -6.06 50.49 1.62
N GLU A 117 -5.77 50.87 0.39
CA GLU A 117 -4.95 50.14 -0.58
C GLU A 117 -3.51 50.04 -0.06
N ASP A 118 -2.94 48.83 -0.05
CA ASP A 118 -1.52 48.56 -0.35
C ASP A 118 -1.33 47.04 -0.56
N GLU A 119 -0.76 46.69 -1.71
CA GLU A 119 -0.43 45.33 -2.15
C GLU A 119 0.69 44.72 -1.30
N GLU A 120 0.49 43.53 -0.72
CA GLU A 120 1.55 42.52 -0.61
C GLU A 120 0.95 41.13 -0.91
N ASP A 121 1.11 40.70 -2.16
CA ASP A 121 0.95 39.31 -2.60
C ASP A 121 2.00 38.45 -1.89
N ASN A 122 1.68 38.04 -0.67
CA ASN A 122 2.38 36.95 -0.01
C ASN A 122 1.62 35.68 -0.34
N GLY A 123 1.94 35.09 -1.50
CA GLY A 123 1.50 33.75 -1.86
C GLY A 123 1.86 32.80 -0.74
N ASP A 124 0.86 32.47 0.09
CA ASP A 124 0.93 31.40 1.04
C ASP A 124 1.13 30.13 0.23
N ASN A 125 2.39 29.72 0.11
CA ASN A 125 2.72 28.34 -0.15
C ASN A 125 2.32 27.60 1.13
N THR A 126 1.01 27.41 1.31
CA THR A 126 0.44 26.51 2.30
C THR A 126 1.10 25.19 1.97
N ARG A 127 2.14 24.87 2.73
CA ARG A 127 2.80 23.59 2.65
C ARG A 127 1.72 22.64 3.12
N VAL A 128 0.95 22.09 2.17
CA VAL A 128 0.01 21.01 2.39
C VAL A 128 0.82 20.03 3.21
N GLU A 129 0.57 20.00 4.52
CA GLU A 129 1.22 19.05 5.41
C GLU A 129 0.65 17.72 4.94
N GLY A 130 1.38 17.07 4.02
CA GLY A 130 1.01 15.79 3.47
C GLY A 130 0.63 14.92 4.65
N ALA A 131 -0.61 14.43 4.63
CA ALA A 131 -1.26 13.89 5.81
C ALA A 131 -0.33 12.92 6.53
N ARG A 132 0.01 13.26 7.78
CA ARG A 132 0.90 12.41 8.57
C ARG A 132 0.17 11.13 8.92
N TRP A 133 0.83 10.01 8.65
CA TRP A 133 0.44 8.73 9.20
C TRP A 133 0.27 8.84 10.72
N SER A 134 -0.85 8.35 11.24
CA SER A 134 -1.04 8.20 12.68
C SER A 134 -0.13 7.09 13.21
N GLU A 135 0.23 7.13 14.50
CA GLU A 135 1.12 6.12 15.10
C GLU A 135 0.49 4.71 15.02
N GLU A 136 -0.84 4.60 15.09
CA GLU A 136 -1.57 3.35 14.90
C GLU A 136 -1.40 2.78 13.49
N GLN A 137 -1.48 3.65 12.46
CA GLN A 137 -1.30 3.25 11.07
C GLN A 137 0.15 2.83 10.79
N ILE A 138 1.13 3.55 11.34
CA ILE A 138 2.56 3.20 11.26
C ILE A 138 2.78 1.81 11.89
N GLN A 139 2.24 1.60 13.09
CA GLN A 139 2.42 0.34 13.81
C GLN A 139 1.71 -0.83 13.12
N GLY A 140 0.51 -0.61 12.58
CA GLY A 140 -0.23 -1.59 11.78
C GLY A 140 0.53 -1.99 10.50
N GLY A 141 0.95 -0.99 9.72
CA GLY A 141 1.74 -1.18 8.50
C GLY A 141 3.06 -1.90 8.75
N LYS A 142 3.78 -1.54 9.83
CA LYS A 142 5.00 -2.23 10.25
C LYS A 142 4.72 -3.68 10.64
N LYS A 143 3.66 -3.94 11.41
CA LYS A 143 3.31 -5.30 11.87
C LYS A 143 3.02 -6.21 10.69
N ILE A 144 2.17 -5.79 9.76
CA ILE A 144 1.82 -6.61 8.60
C ILE A 144 3.04 -6.83 7.71
N CYS A 145 3.87 -5.82 7.48
CA CYS A 145 5.05 -5.93 6.63
C CYS A 145 6.11 -6.90 7.18
N ASN A 146 6.30 -6.94 8.50
CA ASN A 146 7.22 -7.91 9.11
C ASN A 146 6.71 -9.36 9.03
N VAL A 147 5.40 -9.55 9.04
CA VAL A 147 4.76 -10.87 8.84
C VAL A 147 4.75 -11.26 7.36
N LEU A 148 4.73 -10.27 6.48
CA LEU A 148 4.82 -10.42 5.04
C LEU A 148 6.26 -10.75 4.67
N SER A 149 6.64 -12.01 4.85
CA SER A 149 7.91 -12.55 4.36
C SER A 149 7.75 -12.91 2.89
N PRO A 150 8.45 -12.24 1.95
CA PRO A 150 8.35 -12.57 0.55
C PRO A 150 9.00 -13.94 0.23
N PRO A 151 8.61 -14.60 -0.87
CA PRO A 151 9.18 -15.89 -1.24
C PRO A 151 10.59 -15.74 -1.85
N SER A 152 11.44 -16.76 -1.65
CA SER A 152 12.82 -16.79 -2.18
C SER A 152 12.93 -16.87 -3.71
N SER A 153 11.79 -17.07 -4.39
CA SER A 153 11.67 -17.05 -5.85
C SER A 153 11.70 -15.64 -6.44
N LEU A 154 11.60 -14.59 -5.62
CA LEU A 154 11.58 -13.21 -6.07
C LEU A 154 12.86 -12.80 -6.81
N ARG A 155 12.63 -11.98 -7.84
CA ARG A 155 13.64 -11.32 -8.67
C ARG A 155 13.55 -9.81 -8.54
N ASP A 156 12.33 -9.29 -8.46
CA ASP A 156 12.07 -7.86 -8.39
C ASP A 156 11.16 -7.60 -7.18
N LEU A 157 11.60 -6.71 -6.31
CA LEU A 157 10.88 -6.29 -5.11
C LEU A 157 10.82 -4.76 -5.06
N ALA A 158 9.62 -4.21 -4.95
CA ALA A 158 9.39 -2.78 -4.77
C ALA A 158 8.60 -2.53 -3.49
N LEU A 159 9.02 -1.54 -2.70
CA LEU A 159 8.26 -1.00 -1.58
C LEU A 159 8.01 0.49 -1.84
N GLU A 160 6.75 0.90 -1.81
CA GLU A 160 6.31 2.26 -2.15
C GLU A 160 5.51 2.86 -0.99
N GLN A 161 5.78 4.11 -0.57
CA GLN A 161 4.95 4.80 0.45
C GLN A 161 4.99 4.16 1.85
N PHE A 162 6.02 3.37 2.16
CA PHE A 162 6.10 2.63 3.42
C PHE A 162 6.01 3.57 4.64
N PRO A 163 5.05 3.34 5.56
CA PRO A 163 4.78 4.26 6.67
C PRO A 163 5.77 4.09 7.83
N GLY A 164 6.53 2.99 7.87
CA GLY A 164 7.44 2.69 8.96
C GLY A 164 8.68 3.59 8.95
N ARG A 165 9.16 3.91 10.16
CA ARG A 165 10.40 4.67 10.36
C ARG A 165 11.67 3.86 10.10
N HIS A 166 11.54 2.53 10.12
CA HIS A 166 12.61 1.56 9.88
C HIS A 166 12.09 0.45 8.98
N PHE A 167 12.94 -0.05 8.10
CA PHE A 167 12.63 -1.16 7.21
C PHE A 167 12.22 -2.45 7.95
N PRO A 168 11.48 -3.35 7.27
CA PRO A 168 11.12 -4.65 7.81
C PRO A 168 12.35 -5.47 8.21
N SER A 169 12.24 -6.29 9.25
CA SER A 169 13.37 -7.05 9.80
C SER A 169 13.98 -8.03 8.80
N TRP A 170 13.17 -8.58 7.89
CA TRP A 170 13.66 -9.47 6.84
C TRP A 170 14.49 -8.73 5.79
N LEU A 171 14.19 -7.45 5.50
CA LEU A 171 14.97 -6.62 4.59
C LEU A 171 16.30 -6.18 5.23
N MET A 172 16.30 -6.02 6.55
CA MET A 172 17.47 -5.67 7.35
C MET A 172 18.25 -6.90 7.84
N SER A 173 17.91 -8.09 7.36
CA SER A 173 18.58 -9.33 7.77
C SER A 173 19.99 -9.41 7.19
N THR A 174 20.96 -9.84 8.00
CA THR A 174 22.32 -10.15 7.53
C THR A 174 22.36 -11.33 6.58
N SER A 175 21.32 -12.17 6.57
CA SER A 175 21.11 -13.29 5.64
C SER A 175 20.22 -12.91 4.44
N LEU A 176 20.10 -11.63 4.07
CA LEU A 176 19.23 -11.21 2.95
C LEU A 176 19.53 -11.96 1.65
N GLY A 177 20.81 -12.22 1.36
CA GLY A 177 21.24 -12.99 0.18
C GLY A 177 20.86 -14.48 0.24
N GLU A 178 20.65 -15.04 1.43
CA GLU A 178 20.15 -16.41 1.60
C GLU A 178 18.61 -16.45 1.53
N LEU A 179 17.93 -15.40 2.00
CA LEU A 179 16.48 -15.26 1.95
C LEU A 179 15.99 -15.02 0.51
N PHE A 180 16.72 -14.21 -0.25
CA PHE A 180 16.36 -13.84 -1.62
C PHE A 180 17.53 -14.07 -2.60
N PRO A 181 17.94 -15.33 -2.83
CA PRO A 181 19.10 -15.65 -3.65
C PRO A 181 18.93 -15.27 -5.12
N ASN A 182 17.70 -15.01 -5.56
CA ASN A 182 17.36 -14.66 -6.94
C ASN A 182 17.04 -13.18 -7.13
N LEU A 183 17.11 -12.36 -6.08
CA LEU A 183 16.73 -10.94 -6.15
C LEU A 183 17.75 -10.17 -7.01
N LEU A 184 17.26 -9.53 -8.06
CA LEU A 184 18.03 -8.74 -9.02
C LEU A 184 17.74 -7.26 -8.89
N TYR A 185 16.51 -6.91 -8.53
CA TYR A 185 16.04 -5.54 -8.44
C TYR A 185 15.34 -5.29 -7.11
N LEU A 186 15.77 -4.23 -6.43
CA LEU A 186 15.15 -3.72 -5.22
C LEU A 186 14.88 -2.24 -5.41
N GLU A 187 13.62 -1.84 -5.33
CA GLU A 187 13.18 -0.45 -5.41
C GLU A 187 12.53 -0.03 -4.10
N LEU A 188 12.94 1.12 -3.59
CA LEU A 188 12.41 1.73 -2.37
C LEU A 188 12.06 3.18 -2.74
N SER A 189 10.77 3.46 -2.89
CA SER A 189 10.27 4.78 -3.32
C SER A 189 9.34 5.40 -2.28
N ASP A 190 9.41 6.72 -2.16
CA ASP A 190 8.56 7.56 -1.32
C ASP A 190 8.42 7.06 0.13
N PHE A 191 9.41 7.25 0.98
CA PHE A 191 9.33 6.86 2.38
C PHE A 191 9.11 8.11 3.25
N PRO A 192 7.86 8.57 3.46
CA PRO A 192 7.59 9.87 4.07
C PRO A 192 8.05 9.99 5.53
N SER A 193 8.26 8.87 6.21
CA SER A 193 8.62 8.81 7.64
C SER A 193 9.92 8.06 7.94
N CYS A 194 10.61 7.53 6.91
CA CYS A 194 11.85 6.78 7.12
C CYS A 194 13.03 7.74 7.16
N MET A 195 13.59 7.94 8.35
CA MET A 195 14.69 8.89 8.56
C MET A 195 16.08 8.23 8.54
N GLU A 196 16.18 6.90 8.54
CA GLU A 196 17.48 6.22 8.55
C GLU A 196 17.49 4.91 7.74
N LEU A 197 18.55 4.72 6.96
CA LEU A 197 19.00 3.42 6.42
C LEU A 197 19.91 2.71 7.45
N SER A 198 19.58 2.76 8.74
CA SER A 198 20.46 2.22 9.78
C SER A 198 20.39 0.69 9.79
N CYS A 199 21.50 0.05 9.40
CA CYS A 199 21.75 -1.39 9.61
C CYS A 199 21.63 -1.72 11.11
N PRO A 200 21.01 -2.85 11.51
CA PRO A 200 21.21 -3.38 12.84
C PRO A 200 22.68 -3.81 12.95
N LEU A 201 23.41 -3.19 13.88
CA LEU A 201 24.72 -3.66 14.32
C LEU A 201 24.60 -5.03 15.02
#